data_AF-A0A417YM24-F1
#
_entry.id   AF-A0A417YM24-F1
#
_cell.length_a   1.000
_cell.length_b   1.000
_cell.length_c   1.000
_cell.angle_alpha   90.00
_cell.angle_beta   90.00
_cell.angle_gamma   90.00
#
_symmetry.space_group_name_H-M   'P 1'
#
loop_
_entity.id
_entity.type
_entity.pdbx_description
1 polymer ?
#
loop_
_entity_poly.entity_id
_entity_poly.type
_entity_poly.pdbx_seq_one_letter_code
_entity_poly.pdbx_strand_id
1 'polypeptide(L)'
;MRTLSRDFLANPSGIWGLIAAVIVSIIIFFINRRIGRKKHLFDERYQQTNNRSKARSWDAMIVVYLIAWFVVIIFDGIGFSFFLLTALYALHNVTAIITNFFFSTKHE
;
A
#
# COMPACT_ATOMS: atom_id res chain seq x y z
N MET A 1 1.28 33.94 3.58
CA MET A 1 0.95 32.58 3.10
C MET A 1 1.51 32.42 1.69
N ARG A 2 2.62 31.67 1.53
CA ARG A 2 3.00 31.16 0.20
C ARG A 2 1.94 30.14 -0.20
N THR A 3 1.33 30.30 -1.36
CA THR A 3 0.38 29.33 -1.87
C THR A 3 1.17 28.10 -2.31
N LEU A 4 1.01 26.98 -1.61
CA LEU A 4 1.67 25.69 -1.89
C LEU A 4 1.67 25.32 -3.38
N SER A 5 0.64 25.74 -4.12
CA SER A 5 0.53 25.57 -5.57
C SER A 5 1.63 26.29 -6.37
N ARG A 6 2.03 27.51 -6.02
CA ARG A 6 3.06 28.26 -6.77
C ARG A 6 4.45 27.69 -6.55
N ASP A 7 4.76 27.30 -5.31
CA ASP A 7 6.05 26.68 -4.98
C ASP A 7 6.17 25.25 -5.57
N PHE A 8 5.07 24.50 -5.60
CA PHE A 8 5.00 23.20 -6.28
C PHE A 8 5.21 23.31 -7.80
N LEU A 9 4.59 24.31 -8.45
CA LEU A 9 4.81 24.58 -9.86
C LEU A 9 6.24 25.08 -10.15
N ALA A 10 6.87 25.77 -9.20
CA ALA A 10 8.24 26.22 -9.31
C ALA A 10 9.27 25.08 -9.13
N ASN A 11 8.95 24.04 -8.37
CA ASN A 11 9.84 22.91 -8.16
C ASN A 11 9.08 21.58 -7.98
N PRO A 12 8.59 20.96 -9.07
CA PRO A 12 7.73 19.77 -9.03
C PRO A 12 8.48 18.47 -8.70
N SER A 13 9.60 18.56 -7.97
CA SER A 13 10.50 17.44 -7.64
C SER A 13 9.78 16.25 -6.98
N GLY A 14 8.72 16.50 -6.20
CA GLY A 14 7.89 15.44 -5.60
C GLY A 14 7.16 14.55 -6.61
N ILE A 15 6.83 15.06 -7.80
CA ILE A 15 6.19 14.27 -8.88
C ILE A 15 7.15 13.22 -9.43
N TRP A 16 8.44 13.54 -9.51
CA TRP A 16 9.46 12.59 -9.96
C TRP A 16 9.56 11.37 -9.04
N GLY A 17 9.36 11.57 -7.72
CA GLY A 17 9.27 10.47 -6.76
C GLY A 17 8.10 9.52 -7.05
N LEU A 18 6.92 10.06 -7.36
CA LEU A 18 5.75 9.27 -7.76
C LEU A 18 5.99 8.51 -9.07
N ILE A 19 6.53 9.18 -10.09
CA ILE A 19 6.85 8.56 -11.38
C ILE A 19 7.86 7.42 -11.18
N ALA A 20 8.92 7.65 -10.40
CA ALA A 20 9.92 6.63 -10.08
C ALA A 20 9.29 5.43 -9.35
N ALA A 21 8.42 5.66 -8.36
CA ALA A 21 7.72 4.60 -7.65
C ALA A 21 6.84 3.74 -8.58
N VAL A 22 6.14 4.37 -9.52
CA VAL A 22 5.34 3.67 -10.53
C VAL A 22 6.23 2.82 -11.44
N ILE A 23 7.33 3.38 -11.95
CA ILE A 23 8.28 2.67 -12.81
C ILE A 23 8.87 1.46 -12.07
N VAL A 24 9.31 1.63 -10.83
CA VAL A 24 9.83 0.54 -9.99
C VAL A 24 8.78 -0.54 -9.78
N SER A 25 7.53 -0.16 -9.50
CA SER A 25 6.42 -1.11 -9.34
C SER A 25 6.16 -1.92 -10.62
N ILE A 26 6.21 -1.27 -11.78
CA ILE A 26 6.07 -1.93 -13.09
C ILE A 26 7.23 -2.93 -13.32
N ILE A 27 8.47 -2.53 -13.03
CA ILE A 27 9.64 -3.40 -13.16
C ILE A 27 9.50 -4.63 -12.26
N ILE A 28 9.16 -4.43 -10.98
CA ILE A 28 8.94 -5.51 -10.01
C ILE A 28 7.82 -6.44 -10.50
N PHE A 29 6.74 -5.89 -11.05
CA PHE A 29 5.65 -6.68 -11.63
C PHE A 29 6.14 -7.58 -12.77
N PHE A 30 6.91 -7.04 -13.72
CA PHE A 30 7.44 -7.84 -14.83
C PHE A 30 8.43 -8.91 -14.37
N ILE A 31 9.29 -8.61 -13.39
CA ILE A 31 10.21 -9.59 -12.81
C ILE A 31 9.43 -10.72 -12.14
N ASN A 32 8.45 -10.39 -11.30
CA ASN A 32 7.59 -11.37 -10.64
C ASN A 32 6.83 -12.23 -11.67
N ARG A 33 6.32 -11.62 -12.74
CA ARG A 33 5.65 -12.35 -13.82
C ARG A 33 6.59 -13.31 -14.54
N ARG A 34 7.85 -12.93 -14.79
CA ARG A 34 8.84 -13.82 -15.43
C ARG A 34 9.26 -14.98 -14.52
N ILE A 35 9.58 -14.70 -13.25
CA ILE A 35 9.99 -15.72 -12.28
C ILE A 35 8.86 -16.71 -12.03
N GLY A 36 7.66 -16.20 -11.80
CA GLY A 36 6.53 -17.05 -11.47
C GLY A 36 6.11 -17.97 -12.62
N ARG A 37 6.27 -17.56 -13.89
CA ARG A 37 6.04 -18.46 -15.05
C ARG A 37 6.98 -19.67 -15.03
N LYS A 38 8.17 -19.54 -14.46
CA LYS A 38 9.16 -20.62 -14.34
C LYS A 38 8.95 -21.50 -13.09
N LYS A 39 8.25 -21.01 -12.07
CA LYS A 39 8.11 -21.67 -10.75
C LYS A 39 6.71 -22.23 -10.48
N HIS A 40 5.95 -22.60 -11.52
CA HIS A 40 4.58 -23.12 -11.37
C HIS A 40 3.68 -22.24 -10.49
N LEU A 41 3.56 -20.95 -10.85
CA LEU A 41 2.68 -19.92 -10.23
C LEU A 41 1.24 -20.36 -9.89
N PHE A 42 0.79 -21.49 -10.42
CA PHE A 42 -0.58 -22.01 -10.31
C PHE A 42 -0.67 -23.37 -9.60
N ASP A 43 0.42 -23.86 -9.00
CA ASP A 43 0.35 -25.00 -8.07
C ASP A 43 -0.39 -24.55 -6.79
N GLU A 44 -1.24 -25.42 -6.24
CA GLU A 44 -2.00 -25.20 -5.01
C GLU A 44 -1.07 -24.83 -3.83
N ARG A 45 0.11 -25.44 -3.75
CA ARG A 45 1.11 -25.14 -2.70
C ARG A 45 1.64 -23.71 -2.80
N TYR A 46 1.83 -23.24 -4.03
CA TYR A 46 2.23 -21.86 -4.29
C TYR A 46 1.10 -20.90 -3.90
N GLN A 47 -0.15 -21.21 -4.27
CA GLN A 47 -1.32 -20.39 -3.93
C GLN A 47 -1.52 -20.28 -2.41
N GLN A 48 -1.40 -21.38 -1.66
CA GLN A 48 -1.47 -21.36 -0.20
C GLN A 48 -0.38 -20.48 0.43
N THR A 49 0.87 -20.63 -0.03
CA THR A 49 2.00 -19.83 0.47
C THR A 49 1.82 -18.35 0.14
N ASN A 50 1.41 -18.04 -1.09
CA ASN A 50 1.16 -16.67 -1.55
C ASN A 50 0.00 -16.02 -0.79
N ASN A 51 -1.08 -16.74 -0.52
CA ASN A 51 -2.20 -16.23 0.28
C ASN A 51 -1.78 -15.93 1.72
N ARG A 52 -1.00 -16.80 2.36
CA ARG A 52 -0.40 -16.54 3.69
C ARG A 52 0.54 -15.34 3.67
N SER A 53 1.34 -15.21 2.61
CA SER A 53 2.24 -14.05 2.43
C SER A 53 1.47 -12.75 2.29
N LYS A 54 0.35 -12.73 1.55
CA LYS A 54 -0.52 -11.55 1.41
C LYS A 54 -1.14 -11.16 2.76
N ALA A 55 -1.63 -12.13 3.53
CA ALA A 55 -2.16 -11.88 4.87
C ALA A 55 -1.07 -11.29 5.80
N ARG A 56 0.13 -11.88 5.83
CA ARG A 56 1.27 -11.34 6.60
C ARG A 56 1.68 -9.94 6.15
N SER A 57 1.63 -9.67 4.84
CA SER A 57 1.91 -8.33 4.30
C SER A 57 0.87 -7.30 4.76
N TRP A 58 -0.38 -7.73 4.95
CA TRP A 58 -1.45 -6.88 5.47
C TRP A 58 -1.21 -6.48 6.92
N ASP A 59 -0.82 -7.44 7.75
CA ASP A 59 -0.44 -7.21 9.16
C ASP A 59 0.78 -6.29 9.26
N ALA A 60 1.79 -6.51 8.42
CA ALA A 60 2.97 -5.65 8.35
C ALA A 60 2.61 -4.20 7.99
N MET A 61 1.62 -3.99 7.12
CA MET A 61 1.20 -2.65 6.72
C MET A 61 0.54 -1.88 7.88
N ILE A 62 -0.15 -2.57 8.80
CA ILE A 62 -0.66 -1.95 10.04
C ILE A 62 0.49 -1.37 10.87
N VAL A 63 1.59 -2.12 11.02
CA VAL A 63 2.78 -1.64 11.74
C VAL A 63 3.40 -0.44 11.03
N VAL A 64 3.48 -0.47 9.69
CA VAL A 64 3.97 0.67 8.89
C VAL A 64 3.08 1.90 9.09
N TYR A 65 1.75 1.76 9.08
CA TYR A 65 0.85 2.87 9.35
C TYR A 65 1.06 3.47 10.74
N LEU A 66 1.25 2.64 11.78
CA LEU A 66 1.51 3.12 13.13
C LEU A 66 2.79 3.96 13.20
N ILE A 67 3.88 3.48 12.60
CA ILE A 67 5.15 4.23 12.54
C ILE A 67 4.96 5.54 11.77
N ALA A 68 4.32 5.49 10.60
CA ALA A 68 4.05 6.68 9.80
C ALA A 68 3.20 7.70 10.57
N TRP A 69 2.28 7.24 11.42
CA TRP A 69 1.42 8.12 12.21
C TRP A 69 2.22 8.90 13.25
N PHE A 70 3.14 8.24 13.96
CA PHE A 70 4.07 8.92 14.87
C PHE A 70 4.93 9.95 14.14
N VAL A 71 5.47 9.59 12.98
CA VAL A 71 6.28 10.49 12.16
C VAL A 71 5.48 11.73 11.76
N VAL A 72 4.26 11.56 11.25
CA VAL A 72 3.41 12.69 10.85
C VAL A 72 3.11 13.62 12.03
N ILE A 73 2.79 13.08 13.21
CA ILE A 73 2.52 13.90 14.41
C ILE A 73 3.76 14.72 14.80
N ILE A 74 4.96 14.14 14.76
CA ILE A 74 6.20 14.81 15.15
C ILE A 74 6.58 15.94 14.17
N PHE A 75 6.46 15.70 12.87
CA PHE A 75 6.97 16.63 11.85
C PHE A 75 5.92 17.62 11.32
N ASP A 76 4.66 17.19 11.20
CA ASP A 76 3.58 17.95 10.56
C ASP A 76 2.46 18.32 11.55
N GLY A 77 2.47 17.75 12.76
CA GLY A 77 1.44 17.94 13.77
C GLY A 77 0.10 17.29 13.40
N ILE A 78 -0.95 17.69 14.11
CA ILE A 78 -2.33 17.27 13.81
C ILE A 78 -2.86 18.17 12.69
N GLY A 79 -2.63 17.76 11.45
CA GLY A 79 -3.04 18.47 10.25
C GLY A 79 -3.62 17.54 9.18
N PHE A 80 -3.61 17.97 7.92
CA PHE A 80 -4.15 17.20 6.80
C PHE A 80 -3.54 15.79 6.67
N SER A 81 -2.22 15.69 6.77
CA SER A 81 -1.48 14.42 6.66
C SER A 81 -1.91 13.40 7.73
N PHE A 82 -2.22 13.87 8.94
CA PHE A 82 -2.71 13.02 10.03
C PHE A 82 -4.08 12.43 9.70
N PHE A 83 -5.02 13.25 9.24
CA PHE A 83 -6.36 12.80 8.87
C PHE A 83 -6.35 11.92 7.63
N LEU A 84 -5.52 12.23 6.64
CA LEU A 84 -5.33 11.40 5.46
C LEU A 84 -4.81 10.01 5.86
N LEU A 85 -3.79 9.94 6.71
CA LEU A 85 -3.24 8.67 7.18
C LEU A 85 -4.26 7.88 8.01
N THR A 86 -5.06 8.58 8.82
CA THR A 86 -6.17 7.98 9.58
C THR A 86 -7.22 7.37 8.65
N ALA A 87 -7.61 8.09 7.60
CA ALA A 87 -8.57 7.61 6.60
C ALA A 87 -8.02 6.39 5.84
N LEU A 88 -6.74 6.41 5.45
CA LEU A 88 -6.08 5.27 4.80
C LEU A 88 -6.04 4.05 5.73
N TYR A 89 -5.72 4.24 7.01
CA TYR A 89 -5.76 3.18 8.01
C TYR A 89 -7.17 2.59 8.17
N ALA A 90 -8.20 3.45 8.24
CA ALA A 90 -9.58 3.00 8.32
C ALA A 90 -9.99 2.20 7.07
N LEU A 91 -9.68 2.70 5.87
CA LEU A 91 -9.94 2.01 4.60
C LEU A 91 -9.21 0.67 4.49
N HIS A 92 -7.96 0.60 4.96
CA HIS A 92 -7.21 -0.65 5.08
C HIS A 92 -8.00 -1.66 5.92
N ASN A 93 -8.50 -1.29 7.10
CA ASN A 93 -9.29 -2.23 7.91
C ASN A 93 -10.66 -2.58 7.27
N VAL A 94 -11.36 -1.60 6.71
CA VAL A 94 -12.66 -1.81 6.06
C VAL A 94 -12.56 -2.76 4.87
N THR A 95 -11.51 -2.63 4.05
CA THR A 95 -11.31 -3.54 2.91
C THR A 95 -11.05 -4.98 3.34
N ALA A 96 -10.38 -5.20 4.48
CA ALA A 96 -10.23 -6.53 5.05
C ALA A 96 -11.58 -7.11 5.49
N ILE A 97 -12.42 -6.31 6.16
CA ILE A 97 -13.76 -6.71 6.59
C ILE A 97 -14.63 -7.10 5.38
N ILE A 98 -14.68 -6.23 4.36
CA ILE A 98 -15.46 -6.48 3.13
C ILE A 98 -14.99 -7.76 2.44
N THR A 99 -13.68 -7.94 2.32
CA THR A 99 -13.09 -9.12 1.66
C THR A 99 -13.42 -10.39 2.43
N ASN A 100 -13.23 -10.39 3.76
CA ASN A 100 -13.58 -11.53 4.61
C ASN A 100 -15.06 -11.87 4.51
N PHE A 101 -15.95 -10.88 4.57
CA PHE A 101 -17.39 -11.10 4.44
C PHE A 101 -17.75 -11.74 3.09
N PHE A 102 -17.19 -11.21 1.99
CA PHE A 102 -17.44 -11.73 0.64
C PHE A 102 -16.98 -13.17 0.43
N PHE A 103 -15.88 -13.58 1.05
CA PHE A 103 -15.40 -14.98 0.94
C PHE A 103 -16.08 -15.91 1.94
N SER A 104 -16.49 -15.41 3.12
CA SER A 104 -17.23 -16.21 4.11
C SER A 104 -18.58 -16.67 3.58
N THR A 105 -19.29 -15.81 2.83
CA THR A 105 -20.61 -16.13 2.27
C THR A 105 -20.57 -17.07 1.07
N LYS A 106 -19.38 -17.38 0.54
CA LYS A 106 -19.19 -18.36 -0.56
C LYS A 106 -18.93 -19.78 -0.06
N HIS A 107 -18.71 -19.94 1.25
CA HIS A 107 -18.45 -21.23 1.88
C HIS A 107 -19.66 -21.79 2.65
N GLU A 108 -20.81 -21.09 2.61
CA GLU A 108 -22.14 -21.57 2.98
C GLU A 108 -22.93 -21.96 1.72
#